data_AF-A0A843JC03-F1
#
_entry.id   AF-A0A843JC03-F1
#
_cell.length_a   1.000
_cell.length_b   1.000
_cell.length_c   1.000
_cell.angle_alpha   90.00
_cell.angle_beta   90.00
_cell.angle_gamma   90.00
#
_symmetry.space_group_name_H-M   'P 1'
#
loop_
_entity.id
_entity.type
_entity.pdbx_description
1 polymer ?
#
loop_
_entity_poly.entity_id
_entity_poly.type
_entity_poly.pdbx_seq_one_letter_code
_entity_poly.pdbx_strand_id
1 'polypeptide(L)' 'MRSIRIPQDRVGTLIGTKGETKKMLQNISGIKIDVDTEGEVTIY' A
#
# COMPACT_ATOMS: atom_id res chain seq x y z
N MET A 1 8.00 7.69 10.18
CA MET A 1 7.22 7.93 8.95
C MET A 1 8.16 7.84 7.76
N ARG A 2 7.99 6.82 6.93
CA ARG A 2 8.66 6.72 5.63
C ARG A 2 7.57 6.69 4.56
N SER A 3 7.74 7.48 3.52
CA SER A 3 6.92 7.39 2.32
C SER A 3 7.77 7.00 1.12
N ILE A 4 7.14 6.27 0.20
CA ILE A 4 7.71 5.90 -1.09
C ILE A 4 6.67 6.18 -2.17
N ARG A 5 7.13 6.55 -3.36
CA ARG A 5 6.24 6.67 -4.53
C ARG A 5 6.31 5.43 -5.40
N ILE A 6 5.14 5.00 -5.85
CA ILE A 6 4.97 3.99 -6.88
C ILE A 6 4.26 4.61 -8.09
N PRO A 7 4.45 4.05 -9.30
CA PRO A 7 3.64 4.43 -10.46
C PRO A 7 2.14 4.29 -10.17
N GLN A 8 1.35 5.24 -10.65
CA GLN A 8 -0.09 5.31 -10.37
C GLN A 8 -0.85 4.05 -10.84
N ASP A 9 -0.45 3.51 -11.99
CA ASP A 9 -0.98 2.26 -12.56
C ASP A 9 -0.74 1.03 -11.67
N ARG A 10 0.22 1.11 -10.73
CA ARG A 10 0.55 0.04 -9.78
C ARG A 10 -0.22 0.13 -8.45
N VAL A 11 -0.92 1.23 -8.18
CA VAL A 11 -1.72 1.40 -6.95
C VAL A 11 -2.73 0.25 -6.80
N GLY A 12 -3.44 -0.08 -7.88
CA GLY A 12 -4.39 -1.19 -7.88
C GLY A 12 -3.74 -2.54 -7.56
N THR A 13 -2.54 -2.79 -8.10
CA THR A 13 -1.78 -4.03 -7.81
C THR A 13 -1.37 -4.13 -6.35
N LEU A 14 -0.94 -3.02 -5.73
CA LEU A 14 -0.53 -3.01 -4.33
C LEU A 14 -1.73 -3.16 -3.38
N ILE A 15 -2.88 -2.60 -3.73
CA ILE A 15 -4.12 -2.79 -2.98
C ILE A 15 -4.59 -4.26 -3.10
N GLY A 16 -4.58 -4.81 -4.30
CA GLY A 16 -5.08 -6.15 -4.60
C GLY A 16 -6.62 -6.22 -4.63
N THR A 17 -7.17 -7.38 -4.99
CA THR A 17 -8.63 -7.54 -5.12
C THR A 17 -9.28 -7.35 -3.76
N LYS A 18 -10.23 -6.40 -3.66
CA LYS A 18 -10.90 -6.06 -2.38
C LYS A 18 -9.92 -5.74 -1.24
N GLY A 19 -8.70 -5.28 -1.55
CA GLY A 19 -7.67 -4.96 -0.57
C GLY A 19 -6.88 -6.15 0.00
N GLU A 20 -6.97 -7.34 -0.62
CA GLU A 20 -6.35 -8.57 -0.09
C GLU A 20 -4.83 -8.45 0.10
N THR A 21 -4.12 -7.87 -0.87
CA THR A 21 -2.66 -7.75 -0.87
C THR A 21 -2.21 -6.75 0.20
N LYS A 22 -2.84 -5.58 0.26
CA LYS A 22 -2.59 -4.59 1.32
C LYS A 22 -2.84 -5.18 2.71
N LYS A 23 -3.92 -5.95 2.91
CA LYS A 23 -4.21 -6.62 4.19
C LYS A 23 -3.16 -7.66 4.54
N MET A 24 -2.77 -8.50 3.58
CA MET A 24 -1.70 -9.49 3.76
C MET A 24 -0.40 -8.82 4.20
N LEU A 25 0.03 -7.75 3.50
CA LEU A 25 1.26 -7.02 3.81
C LEU A 25 1.23 -6.42 5.22
N GLN A 26 0.11 -5.81 5.64
CA GLN A 26 -0.04 -5.28 6.99
C GLN A 26 -0.03 -6.39 8.05
N ASN A 27 -0.65 -7.54 7.78
CA ASN A 27 -0.68 -8.67 8.72
C ASN A 27 0.70 -9.30 8.93
N ILE A 28 1.48 -9.48 7.85
CA ILE A 28 2.82 -10.10 7.96
C ILE A 28 3.86 -9.14 8.55
N SER A 29 3.74 -7.84 8.28
CA SER A 29 4.71 -6.84 8.74
C SER A 29 4.37 -6.28 10.12
N GLY A 30 3.10 -6.35 10.53
CA GLY A 30 2.59 -5.64 11.71
C GLY A 30 2.54 -4.11 11.53
N ILE A 31 2.76 -3.63 10.31
CA ILE A 31 2.88 -2.20 10.00
C ILE A 31 1.60 -1.71 9.34
N LYS A 32 1.17 -0.49 9.66
CA LYS A 32 0.08 0.18 8.95
C LYS A 32 0.59 0.76 7.64
N ILE A 33 -0.09 0.42 6.55
CA ILE A 33 0.21 0.92 5.20
C ILE A 33 -0.95 1.82 4.78
N ASP A 34 -0.65 3.03 4.34
CA ASP A 34 -1.59 3.92 3.69
C ASP A 34 -1.15 4.21 2.26
N VAL A 35 -2.12 4.32 1.35
CA VAL A 35 -1.87 4.43 -0.09
C VAL A 35 -2.90 5.38 -0.66
N ASP A 36 -2.44 6.43 -1.32
CA ASP A 36 -3.32 7.37 -2.01
C ASP A 36 -3.53 7.00 -3.49
N THR A 37 -4.39 7.77 -4.17
CA THR A 37 -4.69 7.60 -5.59
C THR A 37 -3.61 8.15 -6.54
N GLU A 38 -2.63 8.89 -6.02
CA GLU A 38 -1.52 9.47 -6.78
C GLU A 38 -0.26 8.60 -6.75
N GLY A 39 -0.24 7.53 -5.94
CA GLY A 39 0.86 6.59 -5.82
C GLY A 39 1.78 6.86 -4.64
N GLU A 40 1.42 7.71 -3.68
CA GLU A 40 2.14 7.83 -2.42
C GLU A 40 1.75 6.70 -1.46
N VAL A 41 2.75 5.98 -0.98
CA VAL A 41 2.61 4.92 0.02
C VAL A 41 3.28 5.39 1.31
N THR A 42 2.51 5.51 2.37
CA THR A 42 2.98 5.89 3.71
C THR A 42 2.98 4.68 4.64
N ILE A 43 4.08 4.49 5.35
CA ILE A 43 4.31 3.38 6.27
C ILE A 43 4.53 3.96 7.68
N TYR A 44 3.76 3.49 8.66
CA TYR A 44 3.75 3.98 10.04
C TYR A 44 4.51 3.09 11.02
#